data_AF-A0A929V4W0-F1
#
_entry.id   AF-A0A929V4W0-F1
#
_cell.length_a   1.000
_cell.length_b   1.000
_cell.length_c   1.000
_cell.angle_alpha   90.00
_cell.angle_beta   90.00
_cell.angle_gamma   90.00
#
_symmetry.space_group_name_H-M   'P 1'
#
loop_
_entity.id
_entity.type
_entity.pdbx_description
1 polymer ?
#
loop_
_entity_poly.entity_id
_entity_poly.type
_entity_poly.pdbx_seq_one_letter_code
_entity_poly.pdbx_strand_id
1 'polypeptide(L)'
;MKKLFGKFILGLSKVLNKIFGATINGLSYIVNLLSNIAVLLVLAGVVLLALSSFLLPVIITILLFHPAFWIIIFVFFIVPFLGKKFISFLRYFNYSLCEYLNDYGNFLIGNNSGFSSFKEYKRKYEDAQEEQRQREREERQRREQEEWERRFNAFNEYFTSQGSYYGNYNGNYNGYYQNTGGASYDPYSDFKNKFENACKVLEFDSYDIDFYQVKLQYRKLAKKYHPDLNRDTDTTEKFQEINSAFEFLTEENIRRYNQMKR
;
A
#
# COMPACT_ATOMS: atom_id res chain seq x y z
N MET A 1 -1.11 43.05 35.73
CA MET A 1 0.09 42.21 35.47
C MET A 1 -0.12 41.15 34.39
N LYS A 2 -1.15 40.28 34.48
CA LYS A 2 -1.37 39.17 33.51
C LYS A 2 -1.45 39.61 32.03
N LYS A 3 -2.16 40.69 31.71
CA LYS A 3 -2.26 41.25 30.34
C LYS A 3 -0.93 41.81 29.80
N LEU A 4 -0.09 42.42 30.65
CA LEU A 4 1.24 42.91 30.26
C LEU A 4 2.17 41.73 29.96
N PHE A 5 2.11 40.69 30.80
CA PHE A 5 2.87 39.46 30.61
C PHE A 5 2.44 38.71 29.34
N GLY A 6 1.15 38.65 29.03
CA GLY A 6 0.66 38.07 27.78
C GLY A 6 1.17 38.81 26.53
N LYS A 7 1.16 40.15 26.52
CA LYS A 7 1.74 40.95 25.42
C LYS A 7 3.25 40.72 25.27
N PHE A 8 3.97 40.56 26.39
CA PHE A 8 5.38 40.23 26.38
C PHE A 8 5.64 38.85 25.73
N ILE A 9 4.86 37.83 26.10
CA ILE A 9 4.98 36.47 25.54
C ILE A 9 4.68 36.45 24.03
N LEU A 10 3.67 37.20 23.57
CA LEU A 10 3.41 37.35 22.13
C LEU A 10 4.59 37.99 21.39
N GLY A 11 5.21 39.01 21.97
CA GLY A 11 6.44 39.62 21.45
C GLY A 11 7.60 38.62 21.41
N LEU A 12 7.77 37.86 22.48
CA LEU A 12 8.80 36.82 22.61
C LEU A 12 8.62 35.73 21.54
N SER A 13 7.40 35.25 21.31
CA SER A 13 7.10 34.24 20.28
C SER A 13 7.56 34.70 18.88
N LYS A 14 7.25 35.96 18.52
CA LYS A 14 7.68 36.53 17.22
C LYS A 14 9.20 36.62 17.10
N VAL A 15 9.88 37.04 18.16
CA VAL A 15 11.36 37.14 18.18
C VAL A 15 11.99 35.75 18.09
N LEU A 16 11.49 34.80 18.87
CA LEU A 16 11.96 33.40 18.85
C LEU A 16 11.76 32.77 17.47
N ASN A 17 10.57 32.93 16.87
CA ASN A 17 10.30 32.40 15.54
C ASN A 17 11.30 32.93 14.50
N LYS A 18 11.64 34.23 14.57
CA LYS A 18 12.61 34.85 13.66
C LYS A 18 14.02 34.31 13.87
N ILE A 19 14.47 34.19 15.12
CA ILE A 19 15.81 33.70 15.46
C ILE A 19 15.95 32.22 15.10
N PHE A 20 15.04 31.37 15.58
CA PHE A 20 15.06 29.95 15.27
C PHE A 20 14.86 29.69 13.78
N GLY A 21 13.95 30.41 13.12
CA GLY A 21 13.75 30.32 11.68
C GLY A 21 15.01 30.66 10.88
N ALA A 22 15.72 31.73 11.24
CA ALA A 22 16.99 32.09 10.62
C ALA A 22 18.06 31.01 10.83
N THR A 23 18.22 30.53 12.06
CA THR A 23 19.19 29.47 12.41
C THR A 23 18.89 28.17 11.67
N ILE A 24 17.62 27.74 11.61
CA ILE A 24 17.19 26.53 10.93
C ILE A 24 17.42 26.63 9.41
N ASN A 25 17.14 27.80 8.82
CA ASN A 25 17.40 28.03 7.40
C ASN A 25 18.90 28.01 7.09
N GLY A 26 19.74 28.61 7.95
CA GLY A 26 21.20 28.53 7.84
C GLY A 26 21.72 27.10 7.94
N LEU A 27 21.27 26.34 8.93
CA LEU A 27 21.58 24.90 9.07
C LEU A 27 21.13 24.10 7.84
N SER A 28 19.93 24.38 7.32
CA SER A 28 19.41 23.75 6.12
C SER A 28 20.27 24.01 4.90
N TYR A 29 20.77 25.23 4.75
CA TYR A 29 21.69 25.56 3.66
C TYR A 29 22.99 24.76 3.77
N ILE A 30 23.59 24.69 4.96
CA ILE A 30 24.83 23.93 5.21
C ILE A 30 24.63 22.44 4.92
N VAL A 31 23.56 21.84 5.44
CA VAL A 31 23.25 20.42 5.24
C VAL A 31 23.02 20.10 3.75
N ASN A 32 22.34 20.98 3.02
CA ASN A 32 22.13 20.80 1.59
C ASN A 32 23.42 20.95 0.79
N LEU A 33 24.28 21.91 1.13
CA LEU A 33 25.60 22.07 0.53
C LEU A 33 26.46 20.81 0.73
N LEU A 34 26.52 20.30 1.96
CA LEU A 34 27.23 19.06 2.27
C LEU A 34 26.65 17.86 1.52
N SER A 35 25.32 17.76 1.41
CA SER A 35 24.64 16.71 0.63
C SER A 35 25.03 16.74 -0.84
N ASN A 36 25.14 17.93 -1.44
CA ASN A 36 25.52 18.07 -2.85
C ASN A 36 26.99 17.69 -3.07
N ILE A 37 27.88 18.13 -2.18
CA ILE A 37 29.31 17.77 -2.24
C ILE A 37 29.47 16.25 -2.06
N ALA A 38 28.74 15.63 -1.14
CA ALA A 38 28.80 14.19 -0.93
C ALA A 38 28.44 13.39 -2.20
N VAL A 39 27.41 13.81 -2.94
CA VAL A 39 27.04 13.19 -4.22
C VAL A 39 28.18 13.30 -5.23
N LEU A 40 28.82 14.47 -5.34
CA LEU A 40 29.98 14.65 -6.23
C LEU A 40 31.15 13.75 -5.83
N LEU A 41 31.43 13.60 -4.53
CA LEU A 41 32.48 12.71 -4.03
C LEU A 41 32.20 11.23 -4.35
N VAL A 42 30.94 10.80 -4.24
CA VAL A 42 30.53 9.43 -4.63
C VAL A 42 30.74 9.22 -6.13
N LEU A 43 30.30 10.16 -6.97
CA LEU A 43 30.47 10.06 -8.43
C LEU A 43 31.94 10.01 -8.83
N ALA A 44 32.78 10.88 -8.25
CA ALA A 44 34.22 10.88 -8.48
C ALA A 44 34.87 9.56 -8.02
N GLY A 45 34.43 9.02 -6.88
CA GLY A 45 34.84 7.71 -6.38
C GLY A 45 34.52 6.60 -7.36
N VAL A 46 33.28 6.52 -7.86
CA VAL A 46 32.86 5.49 -8.84
C VAL A 46 33.67 5.56 -10.13
N VAL A 47 33.95 6.77 -10.63
CA VAL A 47 34.80 6.96 -11.82
C VAL A 47 36.24 6.50 -11.57
N LEU A 48 36.81 6.83 -10.41
CA LEU A 48 38.14 6.35 -10.01
C LEU A 48 38.19 4.82 -9.90
N LEU A 49 37.18 4.21 -9.28
CA LEU A 49 37.05 2.75 -9.15
C LEU A 49 36.97 2.07 -10.53
N ALA A 50 36.23 2.66 -11.47
CA ALA A 50 36.09 2.12 -12.83
C ALA A 50 37.39 2.22 -13.65
N LEU A 51 38.24 3.22 -13.38
CA LEU A 51 39.46 3.47 -14.15
C LEU A 51 40.71 2.75 -13.61
N SER A 52 40.73 2.31 -12.36
CA SER A 52 41.96 1.82 -11.73
C SER A 52 41.85 0.39 -11.21
N SER A 53 42.09 -0.57 -12.10
CA SER A 53 41.86 -2.00 -11.85
C SER A 53 43.00 -2.74 -11.11
N PHE A 54 44.06 -2.06 -10.64
CA PHE A 54 45.24 -2.79 -10.11
C PHE A 54 45.93 -2.21 -8.86
N LEU A 55 45.80 -0.91 -8.55
CA LEU A 55 46.50 -0.28 -7.41
C LEU A 55 45.56 0.23 -6.30
N LEU A 56 44.26 0.35 -6.58
CA LEU A 56 43.26 0.85 -5.63
C LEU A 56 43.11 0.03 -4.34
N PRO A 57 43.14 -1.32 -4.36
CA PRO A 57 42.90 -2.11 -3.15
C PRO A 57 43.91 -1.80 -2.04
N VAL A 58 45.17 -1.52 -2.40
CA VAL A 58 46.25 -1.18 -1.48
C VAL A 58 46.09 0.23 -0.91
N ILE A 59 45.70 1.19 -1.75
CA ILE A 59 45.49 2.59 -1.32
C ILE A 59 44.26 2.69 -0.42
N ILE A 60 43.16 1.98 -0.77
CA ILE A 60 41.94 1.95 0.04
C ILE A 60 42.19 1.32 1.40
N THR A 61 42.96 0.23 1.47
CA THR A 61 43.29 -0.39 2.77
C THR A 61 44.06 0.57 3.66
N ILE A 62 45.07 1.29 3.14
CA ILE A 62 45.81 2.30 3.92
C ILE A 62 44.88 3.43 4.39
N LEU A 63 43.94 3.88 3.52
CA LEU A 63 43.01 4.95 3.83
C LEU A 63 41.99 4.55 4.92
N LEU A 64 41.49 3.31 4.91
CA LEU A 64 40.51 2.79 5.88
C LEU A 64 41.03 2.74 7.31
N PHE A 65 42.34 2.57 7.51
CA PHE A 65 42.97 2.59 8.84
C PHE A 65 43.24 4.00 9.36
N HIS A 66 43.06 5.05 8.55
CA HIS A 66 43.32 6.41 8.98
C HIS A 66 42.08 7.04 9.65
N PRO A 67 42.18 7.60 10.87
CA PRO A 67 41.02 8.13 11.59
C PRO A 67 40.33 9.29 10.86
N ALA A 68 41.08 10.11 10.11
CA ALA A 68 40.50 11.20 9.33
C ALA A 68 39.56 10.72 8.21
N PHE A 69 39.75 9.51 7.67
CA PHE A 69 38.85 8.96 6.66
C PHE A 69 37.43 8.76 7.23
N TRP A 70 37.34 8.20 8.43
CA TRP A 70 36.05 8.01 9.11
C TRP A 70 35.39 9.33 9.50
N ILE A 71 36.17 10.35 9.87
CA ILE A 71 35.64 11.71 10.11
C ILE A 71 35.06 12.29 8.83
N ILE A 72 35.75 12.17 7.69
CA ILE A 72 35.25 12.62 6.39
C ILE A 72 33.96 11.88 6.03
N ILE A 73 33.93 10.55 6.17
CA ILE A 73 32.71 9.78 5.93
C ILE A 73 31.57 10.25 6.84
N PHE A 74 31.84 10.45 8.13
CA PHE A 74 30.84 10.93 9.07
C PHE A 74 30.28 12.30 8.67
N VAL A 75 31.15 13.25 8.33
CA VAL A 75 30.75 14.62 7.97
C VAL A 75 30.03 14.70 6.64
N PHE A 76 30.39 13.90 5.64
CA PHE A 76 29.78 13.99 4.29
C PHE A 76 28.62 13.02 4.07
N PHE A 77 28.56 11.89 4.77
CA PHE A 77 27.49 10.91 4.56
C PHE A 77 26.50 10.86 5.71
N ILE A 78 27.00 10.84 6.95
CA ILE A 78 26.15 10.68 8.14
C ILE A 78 25.48 12.01 8.49
N VAL A 79 26.23 13.11 8.54
CA VAL A 79 25.71 14.44 8.90
C VAL A 79 24.65 14.95 7.91
N PRO A 80 24.75 14.81 6.58
CA PRO A 80 23.69 15.29 5.69
C PRO A 80 22.41 14.46 5.77
N PHE A 81 22.54 13.16 6.03
CA PHE A 81 21.40 12.27 6.22
C PHE A 81 20.65 12.58 7.53
N LEU A 82 21.37 12.61 8.66
CA LEU A 82 20.81 12.95 9.97
C LEU A 82 20.36 14.41 10.04
N GLY A 83 21.12 15.31 9.41
CA GLY A 83 20.87 16.74 9.38
C GLY A 83 19.50 17.06 8.80
N LYS A 84 19.07 16.41 7.72
CA LYS A 84 17.73 16.61 7.14
C LYS A 84 16.62 16.25 8.13
N LYS A 85 16.75 15.12 8.85
CA LYS A 85 15.79 14.71 9.88
C LYS A 85 15.80 15.67 11.07
N PHE A 86 16.99 16.09 11.51
CA PHE A 86 17.15 17.04 12.60
C PHE A 86 16.57 18.43 12.27
N ILE A 87 16.78 18.95 11.06
CA ILE A 87 16.18 20.19 10.58
C ILE A 87 14.66 20.10 10.59
N SER A 88 14.09 18.97 10.13
CA SER A 88 12.65 18.74 10.18
C SER A 88 12.12 18.76 11.62
N PHE A 89 12.85 18.15 12.55
CA PHE A 89 12.53 18.20 13.98
C PHE A 89 12.62 19.62 14.55
N LEU A 90 13.67 20.38 14.22
CA LEU A 90 13.81 21.77 14.68
C LEU A 90 12.71 22.69 14.14
N ARG A 91 12.28 22.51 12.88
CA ARG A 91 11.14 23.24 12.31
C ARG A 91 9.87 22.95 13.10
N TYR A 92 9.60 21.67 13.37
CA TYR A 92 8.46 21.25 14.17
C TYR A 92 8.52 21.83 15.59
N PHE A 93 9.68 21.75 16.24
CA PHE A 93 9.89 22.29 17.57
C PHE A 93 9.67 23.80 17.60
N ASN A 94 10.27 24.55 16.67
CA ASN A 94 10.09 26.00 16.57
C ASN A 94 8.62 26.37 16.36
N TYR A 95 7.93 25.69 15.43
CA TYR A 95 6.51 25.91 15.18
C TYR A 95 5.67 25.66 16.44
N SER A 96 5.85 24.49 17.06
CA SER A 96 5.08 24.07 18.24
C SER A 96 5.33 25.00 19.43
N LEU A 97 6.57 25.42 19.63
CA LEU A 97 6.96 26.35 20.69
C LEU A 97 6.35 27.73 20.46
N CYS A 98 6.45 28.27 19.24
CA CYS A 98 5.92 29.59 18.92
C CYS A 98 4.39 29.63 19.00
N GLU A 99 3.73 28.58 18.52
CA GLU A 99 2.27 28.45 18.59
C GLU A 99 1.79 28.34 20.04
N TYR A 100 2.44 27.50 20.84
CA TYR A 100 2.16 27.41 22.28
C TYR A 100 2.34 28.75 23.00
N LEU A 101 3.43 29.48 22.71
CA LEU A 101 3.66 30.80 23.30
C LEU A 101 2.61 31.81 22.82
N ASN A 102 2.19 31.76 21.56
CA ASN A 102 1.12 32.62 21.04
C ASN A 102 -0.20 32.36 21.77
N ASP A 103 -0.60 31.10 21.89
CA ASP A 103 -1.83 30.70 22.58
C ASP A 103 -1.80 31.06 24.06
N TYR A 104 -0.67 30.81 24.73
CA TYR A 104 -0.49 31.16 26.14
C TYR A 104 -0.51 32.68 26.36
N GLY A 105 0.11 33.45 25.46
CA GLY A 105 0.05 34.90 25.47
C GLY A 105 -1.39 35.42 25.29
N ASN A 106 -2.14 34.85 24.35
CA ASN A 106 -3.54 35.19 24.09
C ASN A 106 -4.46 34.84 25.27
N PHE A 107 -4.25 33.66 25.87
CA PHE A 107 -4.96 33.21 27.07
C PHE A 107 -4.77 34.20 28.23
N LEU A 108 -3.53 34.65 28.48
CA LEU A 108 -3.22 35.63 29.52
C LEU A 108 -3.81 37.03 29.29
N ILE A 109 -4.11 37.38 28.03
CA ILE A 109 -4.75 38.64 27.65
C ILE A 109 -6.28 38.58 27.86
N GLY A 110 -6.85 37.38 28.01
CA GLY A 110 -8.29 37.14 28.15
C GLY A 110 -9.00 36.92 26.81
N ASN A 111 -8.26 36.55 25.76
CA ASN A 111 -8.83 36.18 24.47
C ASN A 111 -9.04 34.66 24.46
N ASN A 112 -10.28 34.20 24.57
CA ASN A 112 -10.62 32.78 24.70
C ASN A 112 -10.51 32.07 23.35
N SER A 113 -9.33 31.51 23.05
CA SER A 113 -9.14 30.55 21.95
C SER A 113 -7.85 29.71 22.05
N GLY A 114 -7.20 29.60 23.22
CA GLY A 114 -5.91 28.90 23.37
C GLY A 114 -5.91 27.79 24.43
N PHE A 115 -5.12 26.74 24.19
CA PHE A 115 -4.96 25.58 25.08
C PHE A 115 -4.32 25.97 26.42
N SER A 116 -4.76 25.32 27.50
CA SER A 116 -4.30 25.63 28.85
C SER A 116 -2.93 25.04 29.20
N SER A 117 -2.48 24.02 28.43
CA SER A 117 -1.23 23.29 28.68
C SER A 117 -0.63 22.69 27.40
N PHE A 118 0.70 22.67 27.32
CA PHE A 118 1.46 22.03 26.23
C PHE A 118 1.10 20.54 26.03
N LYS A 119 0.74 19.85 27.12
CA LYS A 119 0.30 18.45 27.09
C LYS A 119 -1.02 18.28 26.34
N GLU A 120 -1.91 19.25 26.43
CA GLU A 120 -3.21 19.27 25.76
C GLU A 120 -3.05 19.51 24.25
N TYR A 121 -2.18 20.46 23.89
CA TYR A 121 -1.80 20.71 22.49
C TYR A 121 -1.15 19.49 21.84
N LYS A 122 -0.17 18.86 22.52
CA LYS A 122 0.50 17.66 22.03
C LYS A 122 -0.50 16.54 21.72
N ARG A 123 -1.46 16.30 22.63
CA ARG A 123 -2.49 15.27 22.45
C ARG A 123 -3.35 15.53 21.22
N LYS A 124 -3.85 16.76 21.04
CA LYS A 124 -4.67 17.11 19.88
C LYS A 124 -3.90 16.96 18.56
N TYR A 125 -2.61 17.29 18.55
CA TYR A 125 -1.78 17.13 17.36
C TYR A 125 -1.54 15.65 17.02
N GLU A 126 -1.32 14.81 18.04
CA GLU A 126 -1.22 13.35 17.89
C GLU A 126 -2.53 12.75 17.35
N ASP A 127 -3.68 13.15 17.90
CA ASP A 127 -5.00 12.70 17.46
C ASP A 127 -5.26 13.09 15.99
N ALA A 128 -4.96 14.33 15.60
CA ALA A 128 -5.13 14.81 14.23
C ALA A 128 -4.23 14.06 13.23
N GLN A 129 -3.01 13.71 13.65
CA GLN A 129 -2.07 12.96 12.82
C GLN A 129 -2.49 11.48 12.69
N GLU A 130 -3.10 10.89 13.72
CA GLU A 130 -3.67 9.56 13.66
C GLU A 130 -4.88 9.47 12.74
N GLU A 131 -5.77 10.45 12.81
CA GLU A 131 -6.95 10.53 11.94
C GLU A 131 -6.56 10.61 10.46
N GLN A 132 -5.54 11.41 10.11
CA GLN A 132 -5.00 11.46 8.75
C GLN A 132 -4.47 10.09 8.28
N ARG A 133 -3.73 9.37 9.14
CA ARG A 133 -3.22 8.02 8.81
C ARG A 133 -4.31 6.97 8.67
N GLN A 134 -5.44 7.13 9.37
CA GLN A 134 -6.59 6.23 9.21
C GLN A 134 -7.29 6.49 7.88
N ARG A 135 -7.59 7.77 7.58
CA ARG A 135 -8.20 8.16 6.29
C ARG A 135 -7.35 7.72 5.08
N GLU A 136 -6.03 7.89 5.15
CA GLU A 136 -5.12 7.46 4.08
C GLU A 136 -5.09 5.93 3.91
N ARG A 137 -5.23 5.17 5.01
CA ARG A 137 -5.34 3.69 4.95
C ARG A 137 -6.66 3.27 4.32
N GLU A 138 -7.76 3.90 4.69
CA GLU A 138 -9.08 3.65 4.10
C GLU A 138 -9.12 4.02 2.61
N GLU A 139 -8.54 5.17 2.23
CA GLU A 139 -8.43 5.58 0.83
C GLU A 139 -7.59 4.60 0.00
N ARG A 140 -6.46 4.13 0.54
CA ARG A 140 -5.64 3.11 -0.14
C ARG A 140 -6.44 1.83 -0.36
N GLN A 141 -7.14 1.34 0.65
CA GLN A 141 -7.97 0.14 0.54
C GLN A 141 -9.10 0.33 -0.48
N ARG A 142 -9.73 1.50 -0.54
CA ARG A 142 -10.74 1.83 -1.55
C ARG A 142 -10.16 1.85 -2.96
N ARG A 143 -9.02 2.53 -3.15
CA ARG A 143 -8.34 2.59 -4.47
C ARG A 143 -7.91 1.19 -4.94
N GLU A 144 -7.35 0.38 -4.05
CA GLU A 144 -6.99 -1.00 -4.35
C GLU A 144 -8.21 -1.85 -4.73
N GLN A 145 -9.34 -1.66 -4.04
CA GLN A 145 -10.60 -2.34 -4.38
C GLN A 145 -11.14 -1.87 -5.74
N GLU A 146 -11.16 -0.56 -6.00
CA GLU A 146 -11.64 0.01 -7.27
C GLU A 146 -10.75 -0.40 -8.45
N GLU A 147 -9.43 -0.39 -8.29
CA GLU A 147 -8.49 -0.88 -9.30
C GLU A 147 -8.65 -2.38 -9.55
N TRP A 148 -8.81 -3.16 -8.47
CA TRP A 148 -9.10 -4.59 -8.58
C TRP A 148 -10.40 -4.85 -9.34
N GLU A 149 -11.48 -4.15 -9.01
CA GLU A 149 -12.77 -4.29 -9.70
C GLU A 149 -12.69 -3.89 -11.16
N ARG A 150 -11.99 -2.80 -11.50
CA ARG A 150 -11.77 -2.40 -12.91
C ARG A 150 -10.98 -3.46 -13.69
N ARG A 151 -9.88 -3.95 -13.12
CA ARG A 151 -9.05 -5.00 -13.73
C ARG A 151 -9.84 -6.28 -13.92
N PHE A 152 -10.62 -6.67 -12.92
CA PHE A 152 -11.47 -7.84 -12.95
C PHE A 152 -12.56 -7.73 -14.02
N ASN A 153 -13.26 -6.59 -14.11
CA ASN A 153 -14.30 -6.38 -15.12
C ASN A 153 -13.73 -6.38 -16.55
N ALA A 154 -12.61 -5.67 -16.78
CA ALA A 154 -11.95 -5.64 -18.09
C ALA A 154 -11.43 -7.04 -18.51
N PHE A 155 -10.89 -7.79 -17.54
CA PHE A 155 -10.48 -9.18 -17.74
C PHE A 155 -11.66 -10.07 -18.10
N ASN A 156 -12.76 -9.97 -17.34
CA ASN A 156 -13.97 -10.76 -17.56
C ASN A 156 -14.56 -10.47 -18.95
N GLU A 157 -14.63 -9.19 -19.36
CA GLU A 157 -15.10 -8.80 -20.70
C GLU A 157 -14.18 -9.33 -21.83
N TYR A 158 -12.87 -9.27 -21.65
CA TYR A 158 -11.90 -9.85 -22.60
C TYR A 158 -12.08 -11.38 -22.72
N PHE A 159 -12.26 -12.08 -21.61
CA PHE A 159 -12.43 -13.54 -21.63
C PHE A 159 -13.81 -13.97 -22.13
N THR A 160 -14.89 -13.28 -21.77
CA THR A 160 -16.23 -13.57 -22.32
C THR A 160 -16.30 -13.28 -23.81
N SER A 161 -15.60 -12.25 -24.31
CA SER A 161 -15.53 -11.96 -25.75
C SER A 161 -14.66 -12.96 -26.53
N GLN A 162 -13.56 -13.48 -25.94
CA GLN A 162 -12.79 -14.58 -26.52
C GLN A 162 -13.45 -15.96 -26.34
N GLY A 163 -14.28 -16.14 -25.33
CA GLY A 163 -15.03 -17.37 -25.06
C GLY A 163 -16.02 -17.74 -26.15
N SER A 164 -16.40 -16.80 -27.02
CA SER A 164 -17.16 -17.09 -28.24
C SER A 164 -16.31 -17.73 -29.36
N TYR A 165 -14.99 -17.55 -29.33
CA TYR A 165 -14.05 -18.16 -30.28
C TYR A 165 -13.48 -19.51 -29.79
N TYR A 166 -13.52 -19.76 -28.47
CA TYR A 166 -13.18 -21.06 -27.86
C TYR A 166 -14.40 -21.88 -27.41
N GLY A 167 -15.63 -21.41 -27.70
CA GLY A 167 -16.89 -22.12 -27.46
C GLY A 167 -17.14 -23.33 -28.36
N ASN A 168 -16.18 -23.71 -29.21
CA ASN A 168 -16.22 -24.95 -30.01
C ASN A 168 -15.14 -25.95 -29.56
N TYR A 169 -14.88 -26.03 -28.26
CA TYR A 169 -14.20 -27.17 -27.63
C TYR A 169 -14.98 -27.67 -26.41
N ASN A 170 -16.32 -27.58 -26.45
CA ASN A 170 -17.17 -28.47 -25.65
C ASN A 170 -17.28 -29.83 -26.35
N GLY A 171 -16.11 -30.46 -26.48
CA GLY A 171 -15.94 -31.80 -26.98
C GLY A 171 -14.97 -32.48 -26.02
N ASN A 172 -15.54 -33.30 -25.12
CA ASN A 172 -14.82 -34.37 -24.46
C ASN A 172 -13.86 -33.94 -23.31
N TYR A 173 -14.40 -33.41 -22.21
CA TYR A 173 -13.79 -33.67 -20.90
C TYR A 173 -14.30 -35.03 -20.39
N ASN A 174 -13.73 -36.09 -20.98
CA ASN A 174 -13.81 -37.44 -20.45
C ASN A 174 -12.68 -37.60 -19.42
N GLY A 175 -13.06 -37.51 -18.15
CA GLY A 175 -12.20 -37.79 -17.01
C GLY A 175 -12.90 -38.75 -16.06
N TYR A 176 -12.64 -40.05 -16.26
CA TYR A 176 -12.82 -41.14 -15.29
C TYR A 176 -14.21 -41.30 -14.65
N TYR A 177 -15.17 -41.80 -15.43
CA TYR A 177 -16.07 -42.82 -14.90
C TYR A 177 -16.05 -44.05 -15.81
N GLN A 178 -15.54 -45.12 -15.24
CA GLN A 178 -15.51 -46.47 -15.77
C GLN A 178 -16.91 -46.87 -16.24
N ASN A 179 -17.10 -46.91 -17.56
CA ASN A 179 -18.31 -47.43 -18.18
C ASN A 179 -18.29 -48.96 -18.06
N THR A 180 -19.01 -49.48 -17.08
CA THR A 180 -19.49 -50.86 -17.06
C THR A 180 -20.99 -50.84 -16.85
N GLY A 181 -21.74 -51.12 -17.91
CA GLY A 181 -23.16 -51.47 -17.84
C GLY A 181 -24.07 -50.37 -18.40
N GLY A 182 -24.83 -50.71 -19.44
CA GLY A 182 -25.81 -49.84 -20.07
C GLY A 182 -26.83 -49.28 -19.08
N ALA A 183 -27.06 -47.97 -19.15
CA ALA A 183 -28.09 -47.29 -18.40
C ALA A 183 -28.70 -46.19 -19.27
N SER A 184 -30.02 -46.08 -19.21
CA SER A 184 -30.84 -45.07 -19.87
C SER A 184 -30.28 -43.66 -19.63
N TYR A 185 -30.03 -42.91 -20.70
CA TYR A 185 -29.65 -41.49 -20.61
C TYR A 185 -30.82 -40.70 -20.02
N ASP A 186 -30.68 -40.24 -18.78
CA ASP A 186 -31.64 -39.37 -18.12
C ASP A 186 -31.09 -37.93 -18.06
N PRO A 187 -31.61 -37.02 -18.90
CA PRO A 187 -31.19 -35.62 -18.96
C PRO A 187 -31.31 -34.86 -17.63
N TYR A 188 -32.14 -35.34 -16.69
CA TYR A 188 -32.32 -34.71 -15.38
C TYR A 188 -31.14 -34.97 -14.44
N SER A 189 -30.63 -36.20 -14.44
CA SER A 189 -29.49 -36.60 -13.61
C SER A 189 -28.20 -35.86 -14.02
N ASP A 190 -28.02 -35.61 -15.31
CA ASP A 190 -26.87 -34.92 -15.89
C ASP A 190 -26.79 -33.45 -15.44
N PHE A 191 -27.91 -32.72 -15.53
CA PHE A 191 -27.99 -31.33 -15.06
C PHE A 191 -27.67 -31.21 -13.56
N LYS A 192 -28.23 -32.12 -12.75
CA LYS A 192 -28.00 -32.15 -11.30
C LYS A 192 -26.51 -32.35 -10.97
N ASN A 193 -25.87 -33.33 -11.60
CA ASN A 193 -24.45 -33.61 -11.41
C ASN A 193 -23.57 -32.43 -11.81
N LYS A 194 -23.89 -31.78 -12.93
CA LYS A 194 -23.16 -30.60 -13.41
C LYS A 194 -23.29 -29.41 -12.44
N PHE A 195 -24.47 -29.21 -11.87
CA PHE A 195 -24.70 -28.18 -10.85
C PHE A 195 -23.89 -28.44 -9.58
N GLU A 196 -23.97 -29.66 -9.03
CA GLU A 196 -23.20 -30.02 -7.84
C GLU A 196 -21.69 -29.92 -8.08
N ASN A 197 -21.20 -30.29 -9.27
CA ASN A 197 -19.79 -30.14 -9.62
C ASN A 197 -19.37 -28.66 -9.71
N ALA A 198 -20.18 -27.81 -10.34
CA ALA A 198 -19.92 -26.38 -10.40
C ALA A 198 -19.87 -25.74 -8.99
N CYS A 199 -20.74 -26.16 -8.08
CA CYS A 199 -20.70 -25.73 -6.68
C CYS A 199 -19.40 -26.17 -5.98
N LYS A 200 -18.95 -27.41 -6.20
CA LYS A 200 -17.69 -27.92 -5.64
C LYS A 200 -16.46 -27.19 -6.17
N VAL A 201 -16.43 -26.90 -7.47
CA VAL A 201 -15.34 -26.14 -8.10
C VAL A 201 -15.25 -24.72 -7.52
N LEU A 202 -16.39 -24.10 -7.18
CA LEU A 202 -16.43 -22.83 -6.46
C LEU A 202 -16.28 -22.95 -4.93
N GLU A 203 -15.86 -24.12 -4.44
CA GLU A 203 -15.60 -24.40 -3.03
C GLU A 203 -16.83 -24.14 -2.13
N PHE A 204 -18.05 -24.44 -2.60
CA PHE A 204 -19.26 -24.38 -1.77
C PHE A 204 -19.49 -25.67 -0.98
N ASP A 205 -19.70 -25.54 0.32
CA ASP A 205 -20.03 -26.65 1.23
C ASP A 205 -21.51 -27.08 1.14
N SER A 206 -22.36 -26.27 0.52
CA SER A 206 -23.79 -26.54 0.35
C SER A 206 -24.26 -26.23 -1.07
N TYR A 207 -25.39 -26.83 -1.46
CA TYR A 207 -26.04 -26.58 -2.76
C TYR A 207 -27.20 -25.57 -2.67
N ASP A 208 -27.47 -25.05 -1.47
CA ASP A 208 -28.45 -23.97 -1.25
C ASP A 208 -27.72 -22.63 -1.30
N ILE A 209 -27.53 -22.15 -2.54
CA ILE A 209 -26.70 -20.99 -2.84
C ILE A 209 -27.52 -19.92 -3.56
N ASP A 210 -27.23 -18.67 -3.25
CA ASP A 210 -27.76 -17.51 -3.96
C ASP A 210 -26.74 -16.98 -4.97
N PHE A 211 -27.20 -16.36 -6.05
CA PHE A 211 -26.35 -15.83 -7.10
C PHE A 211 -25.38 -14.74 -6.58
N TYR A 212 -25.78 -14.00 -5.53
CA TYR A 212 -24.87 -13.09 -4.83
C TYR A 212 -23.68 -13.83 -4.19
N GLN A 213 -23.92 -14.99 -3.56
CA GLN A 213 -22.87 -15.82 -2.96
C GLN A 213 -21.94 -16.40 -4.03
N VAL A 214 -22.51 -16.86 -5.15
CA VAL A 214 -21.77 -17.34 -6.33
C VAL A 214 -20.81 -16.26 -6.84
N LYS A 215 -21.29 -15.02 -7.02
CA LYS A 215 -20.44 -13.87 -7.41
C LYS A 215 -19.34 -13.58 -6.40
N LEU A 216 -19.64 -13.64 -5.11
CA LEU A 216 -18.67 -13.33 -4.05
C LEU A 216 -17.55 -14.37 -4.00
N GLN A 217 -17.89 -15.66 -4.09
CA GLN A 217 -16.89 -16.73 -4.08
C GLN A 217 -16.07 -16.75 -5.37
N TYR A 218 -16.72 -16.54 -6.52
CA TYR A 218 -16.02 -16.39 -7.79
C TYR A 218 -14.96 -15.28 -7.73
N ARG A 219 -15.30 -14.08 -7.21
CA ARG A 219 -14.34 -12.99 -7.02
C ARG A 219 -13.15 -13.36 -6.12
N LYS A 220 -13.39 -14.13 -5.06
CA LYS A 220 -12.33 -14.59 -4.13
C LYS A 220 -11.39 -15.58 -4.81
N LEU A 221 -11.94 -16.60 -5.48
CA LEU A 221 -11.16 -17.62 -6.16
C LEU A 221 -10.42 -17.04 -7.38
N ALA A 222 -11.06 -16.14 -8.13
CA ALA A 222 -10.43 -15.43 -9.23
C ALA A 222 -9.24 -14.58 -8.76
N LYS A 223 -9.31 -13.96 -7.57
CA LYS A 223 -8.16 -13.27 -6.97
C LYS A 223 -7.03 -14.20 -6.60
N LYS A 224 -7.35 -15.38 -6.08
CA LYS A 224 -6.40 -16.40 -5.63
C LYS A 224 -5.67 -17.07 -6.81
N TYR A 225 -6.37 -17.30 -7.92
CA TYR A 225 -5.85 -18.04 -9.07
C TYR A 225 -5.60 -17.17 -10.31
N HIS A 226 -5.55 -15.83 -10.16
CA HIS A 226 -5.33 -14.94 -11.29
C HIS A 226 -3.97 -15.21 -11.98
N PRO A 227 -3.92 -15.39 -13.31
CA PRO A 227 -2.69 -15.75 -14.02
C PRO A 227 -1.59 -14.67 -13.96
N ASP A 228 -1.97 -13.40 -13.77
CA ASP A 228 -1.00 -12.29 -13.58
C ASP A 228 -0.34 -12.32 -12.18
N LEU A 229 -1.02 -12.90 -11.18
CA LEU A 229 -0.49 -13.04 -9.81
C LEU A 229 0.28 -14.36 -9.66
N ASN A 230 -0.15 -15.43 -10.33
CA ASN A 230 0.46 -16.77 -10.29
C ASN A 230 0.65 -17.31 -11.71
N ARG A 231 1.90 -17.28 -12.20
CA ARG A 231 2.28 -17.59 -13.59
C ARG A 231 2.49 -19.08 -13.89
N ASP A 232 1.94 -19.98 -13.07
CA ASP A 232 2.10 -21.43 -13.25
C ASP A 232 1.02 -22.00 -14.21
N THR A 233 1.29 -23.16 -14.82
CA THR A 233 0.34 -23.78 -15.76
C THR A 233 -0.90 -24.33 -15.05
N ASP A 234 -0.75 -24.83 -13.81
CA ASP A 234 -1.82 -25.38 -12.97
C ASP A 234 -2.85 -24.31 -12.54
N THR A 235 -2.44 -23.03 -12.43
CA THR A 235 -3.37 -21.94 -12.07
C THR A 235 -4.25 -21.53 -13.24
N THR A 236 -3.79 -21.72 -14.48
CA THR A 236 -4.58 -21.41 -15.68
C THR A 236 -5.73 -22.41 -15.86
N GLU A 237 -5.47 -23.71 -15.69
CA GLU A 237 -6.50 -24.76 -15.78
C GLU A 237 -7.56 -24.61 -14.69
N LYS A 238 -7.15 -24.45 -13.42
CA LYS A 238 -8.08 -24.21 -12.31
C LYS A 238 -8.91 -22.95 -12.50
N PHE A 239 -8.32 -21.90 -13.05
CA PHE A 239 -9.04 -20.66 -13.33
C PHE A 239 -10.10 -20.84 -14.43
N GLN A 240 -9.81 -21.65 -15.45
CA GLN A 240 -10.79 -22.01 -16.49
C GLN A 240 -11.96 -22.84 -15.92
N GLU A 241 -11.67 -23.78 -15.02
CA GLU A 241 -12.71 -24.55 -14.31
C GLU A 241 -13.61 -23.63 -13.46
N ILE A 242 -13.01 -22.70 -12.70
CA ILE A 242 -13.72 -21.71 -11.88
C ILE A 242 -14.64 -20.82 -12.75
N ASN A 243 -14.17 -20.37 -13.91
CA ASN A 243 -14.99 -19.60 -14.84
C ASN A 243 -16.15 -20.42 -15.41
N SER A 244 -15.88 -21.64 -15.85
CA SER A 244 -16.90 -22.54 -16.42
C SER A 244 -18.01 -22.85 -15.41
N ALA A 245 -17.63 -23.04 -14.14
CA ALA A 245 -18.57 -23.22 -13.04
C ALA A 245 -19.41 -21.95 -12.80
N PHE A 246 -18.80 -20.76 -12.81
CA PHE A 246 -19.49 -19.49 -12.66
C PHE A 246 -20.49 -19.21 -13.81
N GLU A 247 -20.10 -19.46 -15.06
CA GLU A 247 -20.97 -19.30 -16.23
C GLU A 247 -22.17 -20.26 -16.20
N PHE A 248 -21.99 -21.46 -15.65
CA PHE A 248 -23.08 -22.41 -15.48
C PHE A 248 -24.03 -22.04 -14.33
N LEU A 249 -23.52 -21.47 -13.24
CA LEU A 249 -24.30 -21.12 -12.05
C LEU A 249 -25.06 -19.79 -12.18
N THR A 250 -25.93 -19.70 -13.19
CA THR A 250 -26.83 -18.56 -13.40
C THR A 250 -28.03 -18.60 -12.45
N GLU A 251 -28.68 -17.45 -12.25
CA GLU A 251 -29.94 -17.37 -11.50
C GLU A 251 -31.02 -18.34 -12.02
N GLU A 252 -31.04 -18.60 -13.32
CA GLU A 252 -31.97 -19.56 -13.93
C GLU A 252 -31.62 -21.00 -13.54
N ASN A 253 -30.35 -21.41 -13.62
CA ASN A 253 -29.93 -22.76 -13.29
C ASN A 253 -30.03 -23.04 -11.78
N ILE A 254 -29.74 -22.06 -10.93
CA ILE A 254 -29.97 -22.15 -9.47
C ILE A 254 -31.46 -22.36 -9.18
N ARG A 255 -32.34 -21.56 -9.81
CA ARG A 255 -33.80 -21.74 -9.67
C ARG A 255 -34.27 -23.11 -10.15
N ARG A 256 -33.77 -23.57 -11.29
CA ARG A 256 -34.08 -24.88 -11.87
C ARG A 256 -33.65 -26.02 -10.94
N TYR A 257 -32.44 -25.96 -10.37
CA TYR A 257 -31.96 -26.95 -9.41
C TYR A 257 -32.83 -26.97 -8.13
N ASN A 258 -33.18 -25.80 -7.61
CA ASN A 258 -34.05 -25.68 -6.44
C ASN A 258 -35.47 -26.23 -6.67
N GLN A 259 -35.97 -26.15 -7.90
CA GLN A 259 -37.26 -26.74 -8.28
C GLN A 259 -37.20 -28.28 -8.36
N MET A 260 -36.05 -28.85 -8.72
CA MET A 260 -35.85 -30.31 -8.77
C MET A 260 -35.67 -30.96 -7.39
N LYS A 261 -35.34 -30.17 -6.36
CA LYS A 261 -35.22 -30.63 -4.97
C LYS A 261 -36.59 -30.85 -4.29
N ARG A 262 -37.66 -30.28 -4.85
CA ARG A 262 -39.04 -30.43 -4.37
C ARG A 262 -39.68 -31.68 -4.94
#